data_AF-A0A7J7TJH2-F1
#
_entry.id   AF-A0A7J7TJH2-F1
#
_cell.length_a   1.000
_cell.length_b   1.000
_cell.length_c   1.000
_cell.angle_alpha   90.00
_cell.angle_beta   90.00
_cell.angle_gamma   90.00
#
_symmetry.space_group_name_H-M   'P 1'
#
loop_
_entity.id
_entity.type
_entity.pdbx_description
1 polymer ?
#
loop_
_entity_poly.entity_id
_entity_poly.type
_entity_poly.pdbx_seq_one_letter_code
_entity_poly.pdbx_strand_id
1 'polypeptide(L)'
;MVQDIVYRTMETFQLLRKMQLPNGVTYHTGTYQDRLAKLQDHLRQLSILFWKLRLVYDQCNENCGGMDPIPVEQLIPYVEEDGSKNDDRAGPPRFASEERREIAEVNKKLKQKNQQLKQIMDKLQNII
;
A
#
# COMPACT_ATOMS: atom_id res chain seq x y z
N MET A 1 6.04 -12.70 -4.28
CA MET A 1 4.79 -13.24 -3.72
C MET A 1 3.68 -13.37 -4.76
N VAL A 2 3.16 -12.27 -5.34
CA VAL A 2 2.10 -12.35 -6.37
C VAL A 2 2.59 -13.13 -7.60
N GLN A 3 3.80 -12.82 -8.07
CA GLN A 3 4.44 -13.57 -9.16
C GLN A 3 4.61 -15.07 -8.82
N ASP A 4 4.96 -15.41 -7.57
CA ASP A 4 5.11 -16.81 -7.15
C ASP A 4 3.77 -17.55 -7.17
N ILE A 5 2.68 -16.89 -6.76
CA ILE A 5 1.31 -17.41 -6.86
C ILE A 5 0.95 -17.68 -8.32
N VAL A 6 1.22 -16.72 -9.21
CA VAL A 6 0.94 -16.86 -10.64
C VAL A 6 1.73 -18.03 -11.22
N TYR A 7 3.04 -18.09 -10.97
CA TYR A 7 3.90 -19.16 -11.44
C TYR A 7 3.43 -20.52 -10.94
N ARG A 8 3.15 -20.65 -9.63
CA ARG A 8 2.70 -21.92 -9.04
C ARG A 8 1.33 -22.36 -9.55
N THR A 9 0.43 -21.40 -9.81
CA THR A 9 -0.86 -21.65 -10.44
C THR A 9 -0.69 -22.17 -11.87
N MET A 10 0.21 -21.58 -12.65
CA MET A 10 0.54 -22.06 -13.99
C MET A 10 1.11 -23.49 -13.96
N GLU A 11 2.05 -23.79 -13.05
CA GLU A 11 2.59 -25.15 -12.88
C GLU A 11 1.50 -26.16 -12.52
N THR A 12 0.53 -25.76 -11.69
CA THR A 12 -0.62 -26.57 -11.30
C THR A 12 -1.50 -26.90 -12.50
N PHE A 13 -1.87 -25.90 -13.31
CA PHE A 13 -2.66 -26.13 -14.52
C PHE A 13 -1.90 -26.95 -15.57
N GLN A 14 -0.60 -26.74 -15.72
CA GLN A 14 0.23 -27.55 -16.62
C GLN A 14 0.28 -29.02 -16.19
N LEU A 15 0.36 -29.28 -14.88
CA LEU A 15 0.30 -30.63 -14.32
C LEU A 15 -1.06 -31.28 -14.57
N LEU A 16 -2.15 -30.56 -14.26
CA LEU A 16 -3.52 -31.02 -14.50
C LEU A 16 -3.78 -31.35 -15.97
N ARG A 17 -3.31 -30.51 -16.91
CA ARG A 17 -3.42 -30.76 -18.35
C ARG A 17 -2.77 -32.07 -18.78
N LYS A 18 -1.69 -32.48 -18.10
CA LYS A 18 -0.98 -33.73 -18.40
C LYS A 18 -1.57 -34.94 -17.67
N MET A 19 -2.38 -34.74 -16.63
CA MET A 19 -3.03 -35.85 -15.91
C MET A 19 -4.10 -36.48 -16.81
N GLN A 20 -3.95 -37.77 -17.06
CA GLN A 20 -4.98 -38.59 -17.69
C GLN A 20 -5.81 -39.24 -16.58
N LEU A 21 -7.13 -39.19 -16.72
CA LEU A 21 -8.05 -39.95 -15.89
C LEU A 21 -7.88 -41.44 -16.20
N PRO A 22 -8.09 -42.35 -15.23
CA PRO A 22 -8.01 -43.78 -15.50
C PRO A 22 -9.13 -44.19 -16.47
N ASN A 23 -8.78 -44.38 -17.75
CA ASN A 23 -9.72 -44.69 -18.84
C ASN A 23 -9.73 -46.19 -19.20
N GLY A 24 -9.29 -47.07 -18.28
CA GLY A 24 -9.40 -48.54 -18.40
C GLY A 24 -8.50 -49.20 -19.45
N VAL A 25 -7.95 -48.45 -20.41
CA VAL A 25 -7.11 -48.96 -21.51
C VAL A 25 -5.61 -48.76 -21.26
N THR A 26 -5.22 -47.75 -20.47
CA THR A 26 -3.83 -47.48 -20.08
C THR A 26 -3.77 -47.14 -18.59
N TYR A 27 -3.59 -48.16 -17.74
CA TYR A 27 -3.45 -47.99 -16.30
C TYR A 27 -1.97 -47.96 -15.92
N HIS A 28 -1.45 -46.77 -15.63
CA HIS A 28 -0.13 -46.58 -15.03
C HIS A 28 -0.27 -45.97 -13.63
N THR A 29 -0.79 -46.77 -12.69
CA THR A 29 -1.13 -46.37 -11.32
C THR A 29 -0.03 -45.57 -10.63
N GLY A 30 1.24 -45.96 -10.79
CA GLY A 30 2.39 -45.24 -10.21
C GLY A 30 2.49 -43.79 -10.72
N THR A 31 2.41 -43.59 -12.04
CA THR A 31 2.51 -42.23 -12.63
C THR A 31 1.35 -41.32 -12.27
N TYR A 32 0.14 -41.87 -12.08
CA TYR A 32 -1.01 -41.09 -11.61
C TYR A 32 -0.82 -40.66 -10.16
N GLN A 33 -0.41 -41.58 -9.29
CA GLN A 33 -0.19 -41.29 -7.87
C GLN A 33 0.92 -40.25 -7.67
N ASP A 34 2.03 -40.33 -8.42
CA ASP A 34 3.09 -39.31 -8.37
C ASP A 34 2.59 -37.93 -8.77
N ARG A 35 1.77 -37.85 -9.83
CA ARG A 35 1.17 -36.59 -10.29
C ARG A 35 0.16 -36.06 -9.27
N LEU A 36 -0.62 -36.93 -8.65
CA LEU A 36 -1.56 -36.55 -7.61
C LEU A 36 -0.84 -36.02 -6.36
N ALA A 37 0.23 -36.68 -5.92
CA ALA A 37 1.07 -36.22 -4.81
C ALA A 37 1.71 -34.86 -5.13
N LYS A 38 2.24 -34.68 -6.34
CA LYS A 38 2.78 -33.40 -6.80
C LYS A 38 1.73 -32.31 -6.82
N LEU A 39 0.52 -32.61 -7.29
CA LEU A 39 -0.61 -31.67 -7.29
C LEU A 39 -0.97 -31.23 -5.87
N GLN A 40 -1.06 -32.18 -4.92
CA GLN A 40 -1.32 -31.88 -3.52
C GLN A 40 -0.25 -30.96 -2.92
N ASP A 41 1.04 -31.20 -3.22
CA ASP A 41 2.10 -30.30 -2.76
C ASP A 41 1.99 -28.91 -3.39
N HIS A 42 1.64 -28.81 -4.68
CA HIS A 42 1.39 -27.52 -5.32
C HIS A 42 0.28 -26.73 -4.64
N LEU A 43 -0.85 -27.38 -4.33
CA LEU A 43 -1.98 -26.77 -3.64
C LEU A 43 -1.64 -26.36 -2.20
N ARG A 44 -0.85 -27.17 -1.49
CA ARG A 44 -0.35 -26.82 -0.15
C ARG A 44 0.51 -25.56 -0.20
N GLN A 45 1.43 -25.46 -1.15
CA GLN A 45 2.28 -24.28 -1.31
C GLN A 45 1.46 -23.04 -1.69
N LEU A 46 0.48 -23.17 -2.60
CA LEU A 46 -0.43 -22.08 -2.95
C LEU A 46 -1.20 -21.58 -1.72
N SER A 47 -1.69 -22.48 -0.88
CA SER A 47 -2.39 -22.13 0.36
C SER A 47 -1.53 -21.26 1.29
N ILE A 48 -0.25 -21.61 1.44
CA ILE A 48 0.71 -20.82 2.23
C ILE A 48 0.95 -19.45 1.60
N LEU A 49 1.11 -19.38 0.27
CA LEU A 49 1.32 -18.11 -0.42
C LEU A 49 0.11 -17.17 -0.27
N PHE A 50 -1.11 -17.70 -0.37
CA PHE A 50 -2.32 -16.90 -0.13
C PHE A 50 -2.46 -16.45 1.32
N TRP A 51 -2.09 -17.30 2.28
CA TRP A 51 -2.05 -16.90 3.69
C TRP A 51 -1.06 -15.76 3.93
N LYS A 52 0.15 -15.85 3.36
CA LYS A 52 1.14 -14.76 3.42
C LYS A 52 0.65 -13.48 2.75
N LEU A 53 0.00 -13.60 1.60
CA LEU A 53 -0.59 -12.46 0.90
C LEU A 53 -1.64 -11.76 1.76
N ARG A 54 -2.52 -12.54 2.39
CA ARG A 54 -3.53 -12.01 3.30
C ARG A 54 -2.90 -11.30 4.49
N LEU A 55 -1.89 -11.91 5.11
CA LEU A 55 -1.18 -11.30 6.25
C LEU A 55 -0.58 -9.93 5.89
N VAL A 56 0.11 -9.84 4.74
CA VAL A 56 0.68 -8.56 4.28
C VAL A 56 -0.41 -7.55 3.93
N TYR A 57 -1.50 -8.00 3.31
CA TYR A 57 -2.65 -7.14 3.00
C TYR A 57 -3.25 -6.53 4.27
N ASP A 58 -3.54 -7.36 5.27
CA ASP A 58 -4.13 -6.92 6.53
C ASP A 58 -3.19 -5.93 7.26
N GLN A 59 -1.89 -6.23 7.31
CA GLN A 59 -0.89 -5.34 7.91
C GLN A 59 -0.78 -3.99 7.18
N CYS A 60 -0.79 -4.01 5.85
CA CYS A 60 -0.74 -2.77 5.07
C CYS A 60 -2.03 -1.97 5.26
N ASN A 61 -3.19 -2.64 5.29
CA ASN A 61 -4.48 -2.02 5.49
C ASN A 61 -4.59 -1.36 6.87
N GLU A 62 -4.10 -2.02 7.92
CA GLU A 62 -4.01 -1.43 9.28
C GLU A 62 -3.07 -0.22 9.31
N ASN A 63 -1.88 -0.32 8.71
CA ASN A 63 -0.91 0.78 8.69
C ASN A 63 -1.35 1.98 7.83
N CYS A 64 -2.16 1.74 6.80
CA CYS A 64 -2.66 2.77 5.88
C CYS A 64 -4.08 3.25 6.21
N GLY A 65 -4.72 2.68 7.24
CA GLY A 65 -6.14 2.93 7.59
C GLY A 65 -6.49 4.35 8.02
N GLY A 66 -5.54 5.30 7.99
CA GLY A 66 -5.76 6.73 8.20
C GLY A 66 -5.40 7.62 7.00
N MET A 67 -4.99 7.04 5.87
CA MET A 67 -4.84 7.78 4.61
C MET A 67 -6.14 7.68 3.82
N ASP A 68 -6.91 8.77 3.81
CA ASP A 68 -8.01 8.88 2.86
C ASP A 68 -7.47 8.74 1.44
N PRO A 69 -8.07 7.90 0.58
CA PRO A 69 -7.65 7.81 -0.81
C PRO A 69 -7.78 9.19 -1.45
N ILE A 70 -6.67 9.69 -2.00
CA ILE A 70 -6.65 10.98 -2.68
C ILE A 70 -7.65 10.86 -3.85
N PRO A 71 -8.72 11.67 -3.88
CA PRO A 71 -9.66 11.68 -4.98
C PRO A 71 -8.92 11.88 -6.30
N VAL A 72 -9.33 11.15 -7.34
CA VAL A 72 -8.68 11.20 -8.66
C VAL A 72 -8.64 12.63 -9.21
N GLU A 73 -9.62 13.45 -8.85
CA GLU A 73 -9.73 14.87 -9.20
C GLU A 73 -8.65 15.76 -8.54
N GLN A 74 -8.00 15.27 -7.48
CA GLN A 74 -6.89 15.95 -6.80
C GLN A 74 -5.51 15.45 -7.25
N LEU A 75 -5.46 14.43 -8.12
CA LEU A 75 -4.22 14.00 -8.73
C LEU A 75 -3.80 15.05 -9.77
N ILE A 76 -2.53 15.46 -9.71
CA ILE A 76 -1.96 16.36 -10.72
C ILE A 76 -1.85 15.56 -12.02
N PRO A 77 -2.51 15.99 -13.12
CA PRO A 77 -2.34 15.34 -14.40
C PRO A 77 -0.87 15.36 -14.81
N TYR A 78 -0.34 14.21 -15.19
CA TYR A 78 1.00 14.16 -15.77
C TYR A 78 0.95 14.84 -17.14
N VAL A 79 1.57 16.00 -17.25
CA VAL A 79 1.80 16.68 -18.52
C VAL A 79 3.24 16.37 -18.91
N GLU A 80 3.46 15.78 -20.08
CA GLU A 80 4.80 15.74 -20.67
C GLU A 80 5.28 17.19 -20.76
N GLU A 81 6.43 17.51 -20.17
CA GLU A 81 6.92 18.88 -20.00
C GLU A 81 7.41 19.45 -21.35
N ASP A 82 6.48 19.72 -22.26
CA ASP A 82 6.72 20.60 -23.39
C ASP A 82 6.54 22.03 -22.89
N GLY A 83 7.66 22.65 -22.53
CA GLY A 83 7.69 23.97 -21.94
C GLY A 83 6.94 25.01 -22.80
N SER A 84 5.81 25.52 -22.29
CA SER A 84 5.32 26.87 -22.60
C SER A 84 4.14 27.31 -21.73
N LYS A 85 4.46 28.22 -20.80
CA LYS A 85 3.73 29.44 -20.39
C LYS A 85 2.28 29.32 -19.89
N ASN A 86 2.15 29.60 -18.59
CA ASN A 86 1.06 30.28 -17.86
C ASN A 86 -0.39 29.83 -18.07
N ASP A 87 -1.01 29.33 -16.99
CA ASP A 87 -2.36 29.79 -16.62
C ASP A 87 -2.51 29.91 -15.09
N ASP A 88 -2.74 31.14 -14.64
CA ASP A 88 -2.92 31.59 -13.25
C ASP A 88 -4.33 31.25 -12.72
N ARG A 89 -4.83 30.02 -12.92
CA ARG A 89 -6.23 29.72 -12.56
C ARG A 89 -6.50 28.34 -12.00
N ALA A 90 -5.73 27.95 -10.99
CA ALA A 90 -6.18 26.95 -10.02
C ALA A 90 -6.13 27.55 -8.61
N GLY A 91 -7.31 27.74 -8.00
CA GLY A 91 -7.39 28.14 -6.60
C GLY A 91 -6.61 27.16 -5.70
N PRO A 92 -6.13 27.58 -4.51
CA PRO A 92 -5.20 26.79 -3.72
C PRO A 92 -5.75 25.38 -3.45
N PRO A 93 -4.98 24.31 -3.72
CA PRO A 93 -5.43 22.94 -3.47
C PRO A 93 -5.86 22.80 -2.01
N ARG A 94 -6.88 21.99 -1.73
CA ARG A 94 -7.38 21.76 -0.35
C ARG A 94 -6.27 21.32 0.61
N PHE A 95 -5.26 20.61 0.10
CA PHE A 95 -4.02 20.31 0.84
C PHE A 95 -3.24 21.56 1.28
N ALA A 96 -3.14 22.57 0.41
CA ALA A 96 -2.54 23.86 0.77
C ALA A 96 -3.37 24.61 1.82
N SER A 97 -4.68 24.35 1.93
CA SER A 97 -5.54 24.88 3.00
C SER A 97 -5.27 24.20 4.35
N GLU A 98 -5.17 22.87 4.38
CA GLU A 98 -4.85 22.12 5.60
C GLU A 98 -3.44 22.45 6.10
N GLU A 99 -2.45 22.49 5.21
CA GLU A 99 -1.08 22.88 5.51
C GLU A 99 -1.02 24.32 6.03
N ARG A 100 -1.73 25.27 5.39
CA ARG A 100 -1.84 26.65 5.89
C ARG A 100 -2.50 26.72 7.27
N ARG A 101 -3.46 25.85 7.56
CA ARG A 101 -4.14 25.78 8.86
C ARG A 101 -3.18 25.26 9.95
N GLU A 102 -2.41 24.22 9.65
CA GLU A 102 -1.40 23.68 10.56
C GLU A 102 -0.29 24.71 10.84
N ILE A 103 0.23 25.38 9.80
CA ILE A 103 1.22 26.46 9.93
C ILE A 103 0.67 27.61 10.78
N ALA A 104 -0.61 27.98 10.62
CA ALA A 104 -1.24 29.02 11.43
C ALA A 104 -1.36 28.61 12.91
N GLU A 105 -1.67 27.35 13.20
CA GLU A 105 -1.77 26.84 14.56
C GLU A 105 -0.42 26.79 15.26
N VAL A 106 0.62 26.31 14.56
CA VAL A 106 2.01 26.28 15.06
C VAL A 106 2.50 27.70 15.35
N ASN A 107 2.25 28.65 14.45
CA ASN A 107 2.61 30.06 14.66
C ASN A 107 1.88 30.69 15.85
N LYS A 108 0.62 30.33 16.08
CA LYS A 108 -0.14 30.79 17.24
C LYS A 108 0.48 30.27 18.55
N LYS A 109 0.81 28.97 18.62
CA LYS A 109 1.47 28.36 19.79
C LYS A 109 2.84 29.00 20.05
N LEU A 110 3.62 29.25 18.99
CA LEU A 110 4.93 29.90 19.08
C LEU A 110 4.83 31.32 19.64
N LYS A 111 3.88 32.12 19.16
CA LYS A 111 3.62 33.48 19.68
C LYS A 111 3.24 33.45 21.16
N GLN A 112 2.37 32.53 21.57
CA GLN A 112 1.99 32.38 22.98
C GLN A 112 3.19 32.03 23.87
N LYS A 113 4.03 31.08 23.42
CA LYS A 113 5.25 30.69 24.15
C LYS A 113 6.24 31.85 24.27
N ASN A 114 6.46 32.62 23.20
CA ASN A 114 7.31 33.80 23.25
C ASN A 114 6.77 34.87 24.21
N GLN A 115 5.45 35.07 24.24
CA GLN A 115 4.83 36.01 25.17
C GLN A 115 4.97 35.55 26.63
N GLN A 116 4.82 34.26 26.90
CA GLN A 116 5.08 33.68 28.23
C GLN A 116 6.54 33.85 28.66
N LEU A 117 7.49 33.56 27.76
CA LEU A 117 8.92 33.76 28.02
C LEU A 117 9.25 35.22 28.32
N LYS A 118 8.66 36.16 27.57
CA LYS A 118 8.81 37.59 27.84
C LYS A 118 8.28 37.99 29.22
N GLN A 119 7.09 37.51 29.59
CA GLN A 119 6.54 37.76 30.93
C GLN A 119 7.41 37.18 32.06
N ILE A 120 8.01 36.01 31.84
CA ILE A 120 8.94 35.41 32.81
C ILE A 120 10.21 36.26 32.89
N MET A 121 10.76 36.68 31.76
CA MET A 121 11.93 37.56 31.69
C MET A 121 11.69 38.89 32.43
N ASP A 122 10.56 39.54 32.16
CA ASP A 122 10.18 40.81 32.81
C ASP A 122 10.01 40.62 34.34
N LYS A 123 9.42 39.50 34.78
CA LYS A 123 9.30 39.17 36.20
C LYS A 123 10.66 38.93 36.86
N LEU A 124 11.58 38.25 36.18
CA LEU A 124 12.93 38.02 36.69
C LEU A 124 13.73 39.33 36.76
N GLN A 125 13.56 40.22 35.79
CA GLN A 125 14.18 41.55 35.78
C GLN A 125 13.67 42.46 36.91
N ASN A 126 12.40 42.35 37.29
CA ASN A 126 11.83 43.11 38.41
C ASN A 126 12.25 42.60 39.80
N ILE A 127 13.00 41.50 39.90
CA ILE A 127 13.49 40.91 41.16
C ILE A 127 14.98 41.24 41.39
N ILE A 128 15.67 41.80 40.40
CA ILE A 128 17.06 42.29 40.46
C ILE A 128 17.05 43.80 40.73
#